data_AF-A0A2V9ITU2-F1
#
_entry.id   AF-A0A2V9ITU2-F1
#
_cell.length_a   1.000
_cell.length_b   1.000
_cell.length_c   1.000
_cell.angle_alpha   90.00
_cell.angle_beta   90.00
_cell.angle_gamma   90.00
#
_symmetry.space_group_name_H-M   'P 1'
#
loop_
_entity.id
_entity.type
_entity.pdbx_description
1 polymer ?
#
loop_
_entity_poly.entity_id
_entity_poly.type
_entity_poly.pdbx_seq_one_letter_code
_entity_poly.pdbx_strand_id
1 'polypeptide(L)' 'MAPYVDASPIELARLRARVVFDMVYHPLQTRFLAQARGRGLIAISGLEMLVAQGARQFEIWTGQAA' A
#
# COMPACT_ATOMS: atom_id res chain seq x y z
N MET A 1 -10.18 6.64 -10.87
CA MET A 1 -9.31 6.40 -12.05
C MET A 1 -7.94 6.01 -11.54
N ALA A 2 -7.40 4.85 -11.88
CA ALA A 2 -6.05 4.43 -11.46
C ALA A 2 -5.11 4.53 -12.67
N PRO A 3 -4.34 5.63 -12.80
CA PRO A 3 -3.35 5.71 -13.85
C PRO A 3 -2.18 4.74 -13.54
N TYR A 4 -1.56 4.16 -14.59
CA TYR A 4 -0.32 3.37 -14.51
C TYR A 4 -0.39 2.04 -13.72
N VAL A 5 -1.47 1.27 -13.87
CA VAL A 5 -1.64 -0.05 -13.20
C VAL A 5 -0.52 -1.05 -13.49
N ASP A 6 0.13 -0.93 -14.65
CA ASP A 6 1.23 -1.80 -15.09
C ASP A 6 2.62 -1.27 -14.74
N ALA A 7 2.72 -0.14 -14.04
CA ALA A 7 3.99 0.42 -13.62
C ALA A 7 4.40 -0.11 -12.23
N SER A 8 5.71 -0.18 -12.00
CA SER A 8 6.29 -0.41 -10.68
C SER A 8 7.28 0.73 -10.39
N PRO A 9 7.30 1.30 -9.17
CA PRO A 9 8.17 2.42 -8.85
C PRO A 9 9.65 2.04 -8.76
N ILE A 10 9.95 0.74 -8.63
CA ILE A 10 11.30 0.22 -8.52
C ILE A 10 11.41 -1.17 -9.15
N GLU A 11 12.59 -1.46 -9.70
CA GLU A 11 12.97 -2.82 -10.07
C GLU A 11 13.19 -3.67 -8.83
N LEU A 12 12.24 -4.56 -8.54
CA LEU A 12 12.28 -5.38 -7.32
C LEU A 12 13.56 -6.20 -7.19
N ALA A 13 14.17 -6.66 -8.29
CA ALA A 13 15.44 -7.40 -8.26
C ALA A 13 16.57 -6.65 -7.49
N ARG A 14 16.52 -5.32 -7.44
CA ARG A 14 17.49 -4.48 -6.72
C ARG A 14 17.15 -4.27 -5.24
N LEU A 15 15.94 -4.63 -4.82
CA LEU A 15 15.45 -4.41 -3.47
C LEU A 15 15.92 -5.52 -2.52
N ARG A 16 16.61 -5.12 -1.44
CA ARG A 16 16.97 -5.95 -0.28
C ARG A 16 16.06 -5.60 0.90
N ALA A 17 14.87 -6.18 0.93
CA ALA A 17 13.89 -5.99 2.00
C ALA A 17 13.21 -7.34 2.32
N ARG A 18 12.59 -7.44 3.50
CA ARG A 18 11.71 -8.58 3.86
C ARG A 18 10.23 -8.23 3.75
N VAL A 19 9.90 -6.94 3.90
CA VAL A 19 8.55 -6.40 3.89
C VAL A 19 8.53 -5.22 2.94
N VAL A 20 7.47 -5.13 2.15
CA VAL A 20 7.14 -3.94 1.35
C VAL A 20 5.73 -3.49 1.67
N PHE A 21 5.52 -2.19 1.59
CA PHE A 21 4.23 -1.54 1.77
C PHE A 21 4.03 -0.58 0.61
N ASP A 22 2.83 -0.58 0.03
CA ASP A 22 2.46 0.32 -1.06
C ASP A 22 1.26 1.16 -0.62
N MET A 23 1.39 2.49 -0.71
CA MET A 23 0.31 3.40 -0.32
C MET A 23 -0.88 3.37 -1.29
N VAL A 24 -0.67 2.86 -2.51
CA VAL A 24 -1.75 2.69 -3.49
C VAL A 24 -2.74 1.64 -3.00
N TYR A 25 -4.01 2.02 -2.92
CA TYR A 25 -5.12 1.15 -2.51
C TYR A 25 -6.05 0.75 -3.65
N HIS A 26 -5.91 1.37 -4.84
CA HIS A 26 -6.69 1.04 -6.02
C HIS A 26 -5.80 1.03 -7.28
N PRO A 27 -5.52 -0.15 -7.87
CA PRO A 27 -5.97 -1.48 -7.45
C PRO A 27 -5.35 -1.94 -6.11
N LEU A 28 -6.02 -2.84 -5.39
CA LEU A 28 -5.52 -3.40 -4.12
C LEU A 28 -4.21 -4.19 -4.29
N GLN A 29 -4.03 -4.78 -5.46
CA GLN A 29 -2.81 -5.47 -5.86
C GLN A 29 -2.16 -4.68 -6.99
N THR A 30 -1.17 -3.86 -6.66
CA THR A 30 -0.32 -3.20 -7.65
C THR A 30 0.68 -4.18 -8.26
N ARG A 31 1.26 -3.83 -9.41
CA ARG A 31 2.37 -4.59 -9.99
C ARG A 31 3.53 -4.77 -9.01
N PHE A 32 3.84 -3.74 -8.22
CA PHE A 32 4.89 -3.80 -7.20
C PHE A 32 4.57 -4.87 -6.13
N LEU A 33 3.36 -4.84 -5.57
CA LEU A 33 2.95 -5.83 -4.57
C LEU A 33 2.89 -7.26 -5.15
N ALA A 34 2.42 -7.42 -6.40
CA ALA A 34 2.39 -8.71 -7.07
C ALA A 34 3.81 -9.28 -7.27
N GLN A 35 4.72 -8.46 -7.78
CA GLN A 35 6.13 -8.85 -7.97
C GLN A 35 6.81 -9.17 -6.62
N ALA A 36 6.49 -8.42 -5.55
CA ALA A 36 7.06 -8.65 -4.22
C ALA A 36 6.60 -10.00 -3.64
N ARG A 37 5.31 -10.31 -3.75
CA ARG A 37 4.76 -11.63 -3.36
C ARG A 37 5.40 -12.76 -4.17
N GLY A 38 5.61 -12.56 -5.47
CA GLY A 38 6.30 -13.52 -6.34
C GLY A 38 7.75 -13.81 -5.92
N ARG A 39 8.39 -12.91 -5.16
CA ARG A 39 9.73 -13.10 -4.57
C ARG A 39 9.70 -13.63 -3.12
N GLY A 40 8.52 -13.97 -2.59
CA GLY A 40 8.35 -14.43 -1.21
C GLY A 40 8.47 -13.31 -0.17
N LEU A 41 8.37 -12.04 -0.58
CA LEU A 41 8.35 -10.92 0.37
C LEU A 41 6.97 -10.76 1.01
N ILE A 42 6.95 -10.25 2.24
CA ILE A 42 5.71 -9.80 2.86
C ILE A 42 5.29 -8.50 2.16
N ALA A 43 4.05 -8.46 1.64
CA ALA A 43 3.54 -7.34 0.86
C ALA A 43 2.23 -6.83 1.47
N ILE A 44 2.25 -5.58 1.95
CA ILE A 44 1.13 -4.92 2.64
C ILE A 44 0.52 -3.88 1.70
N SER A 45 -0.80 -3.91 1.52
CA SER A 45 -1.51 -2.95 0.66
C SER A 45 -1.86 -1.66 1.39
N GLY A 46 -2.13 -0.60 0.64
CA GLY A 46 -2.44 0.72 1.17
C GLY A 46 -3.80 0.83 1.84
N LEU A 47 -4.65 -0.21 1.75
CA LEU A 47 -6.01 -0.17 2.29
C LEU A 47 -6.04 0.02 3.80
N GLU A 48 -5.19 -0.72 4.54
CA GLU A 48 -5.12 -0.59 6.00
C GLU A 48 -4.72 0.82 6.42
N MET A 49 -3.73 1.38 5.72
CA MET A 49 -3.30 2.76 5.94
C MET A 49 -4.41 3.76 5.60
N LEU A 50 -5.15 3.57 4.50
CA LEU A 50 -6.27 4.44 4.11
C LEU A 50 -7.36 4.49 5.19
N VAL A 51 -7.69 3.34 5.78
CA VAL A 51 -8.67 3.24 6.87
C VAL A 51 -8.11 3.91 8.12
N ALA A 52 -6.88 3.59 8.52
CA ALA A 52 -6.26 4.14 9.73
C ALA A 52 -6.12 5.67 9.67
N GLN A 53 -5.72 6.22 8.51
CA GLN A 53 -5.62 7.67 8.35
C GLN A 53 -6.99 8.35 8.35
N GLY A 54 -8.04 7.69 7.83
CA GLY A 54 -9.41 8.19 7.90
C GLY A 54 -9.97 8.21 9.33
N ALA A 55 -9.75 7.12 10.08
CA ALA A 55 -10.08 7.06 11.50
C ALA A 55 -9.39 8.17 12.29
N ARG A 56 -8.09 8.39 12.03
CA ARG A 56 -7.35 9.46 12.71
C ARG A 56 -7.88 10.86 12.37
N GLN A 57 -8.25 11.11 11.11
CA GLN A 57 -8.86 12.37 10.69
C GLN A 57 -10.23 12.58 11.37
N PHE A 58 -11.05 11.53 11.47
CA PHE A 58 -12.33 11.57 12.16
C PHE A 58 -12.16 11.99 13.64
N GLU A 59 -11.21 11.38 14.36
CA GLU A 59 -10.91 11.76 15.75
C GLU A 59 -10.48 13.22 15.87
N ILE A 60 -9.61 13.69 14.97
CA ILE A 60 -9.12 15.07 14.97
C ILE A 60 -10.25 16.07 14.76
N TRP A 61 -11.16 15.80 13.82
CA TRP A 61 -12.22 16.73 13.45
C TRP A 61 -13.42 16.71 14.39
N THR A 62 -13.75 15.55 14.95
CA THR A 62 -14.97 15.38 15.74
C THR A 62 -14.71 15.37 17.25
N GLY A 63 -13.47 15.10 17.68
CA GLY A 63 -13.14 14.83 19.07
C GLY A 63 -13.74 13.52 19.61
N GLN A 64 -14.36 12.69 18.75
CA GLN A 64 -14.91 11.38 19.10
C GLN A 64 -13.89 10.28 18.81
N ALA A 65 -13.93 9.19 19.57
CA ALA A 65 -13.14 8.00 19.26
C ALA A 65 -13.66 7.33 17.98
N ALA A 66 -12.74 6.90 17.11
CA ALA A 66 -13.04 6.15 15.89
C ALA A 66 -13.15 4.64 16.15
#